data_AF-A0A7C4SFZ6-F1
#
_entry.id   AF-A0A7C4SFZ6-F1
#
_cell.length_a   1.000
_cell.length_b   1.000
_cell.length_c   1.000
_cell.angle_alpha   90.00
_cell.angle_beta   90.00
_cell.angle_gamma   90.00
#
_symmetry.space_group_name_H-M   'P 1'
#
loop_
_entity.id
_entity.type
_entity.pdbx_description
1 polymer ?
#
loop_
_entity_poly.entity_id
_entity_poly.type
_entity_poly.pdbx_seq_one_letter_code
_entity_poly.pdbx_strand_id
1 'polypeptide(L)'
;MKKEVDGFTPLAMQKLMLHDWPGNVRELENTIEYAVVVTHQNWITDDLILRTEGSASREPVKPLREAKDSFEREYLIRLLELCGGNVSEAAKIARKYRADFYHLLKKHQLRVGDFKKTS
;
A
#
# COMPACT_ATOMS: atom_id res chain seq x y z
N MET A 1 16.98 -21.22 -20.58
CA MET A 1 15.96 -22.00 -21.33
C MET A 1 14.75 -21.11 -21.50
N LYS A 2 14.32 -20.83 -22.74
CA LYS A 2 13.04 -20.14 -22.98
C LYS A 2 11.93 -21.11 -22.57
N LYS A 3 11.15 -20.79 -21.53
CA LYS A 3 9.89 -21.50 -21.28
C LYS A 3 8.95 -21.11 -22.43
N GLU A 4 8.46 -22.08 -23.18
CA GLU A 4 7.43 -21.85 -24.18
C GLU A 4 6.09 -21.80 -23.46
N VAL A 5 5.53 -20.59 -23.37
CA VAL A 5 4.17 -20.36 -22.90
C VAL A 5 3.28 -20.27 -24.13
N ASP A 6 2.32 -21.19 -24.23
CA ASP A 6 1.39 -21.31 -25.37
C ASP A 6 0.32 -20.20 -25.34
N GLY A 7 -0.01 -19.67 -24.16
CA GLY A 7 -0.92 -18.54 -24.03
C GLY A 7 -1.55 -18.40 -22.63
N PHE A 8 -2.65 -17.66 -22.57
CA PHE A 8 -3.45 -17.43 -21.38
C PHE A 8 -4.73 -18.25 -21.44
N THR A 9 -5.19 -18.74 -20.29
CA THR A 9 -6.55 -19.29 -20.16
C THR A 9 -7.59 -18.18 -20.36
N PRO A 10 -8.83 -18.51 -20.80
CA PRO A 10 -9.89 -17.51 -20.96
C PRO A 10 -10.17 -16.69 -19.68
N LEU A 11 -10.10 -17.34 -18.50
CA LEU A 11 -10.28 -16.67 -17.22
C LEU A 11 -9.13 -15.71 -16.89
N ALA A 12 -7.89 -16.10 -17.19
CA ALA A 12 -6.73 -15.21 -17.04
C ALA A 12 -6.85 -13.99 -17.96
N MET A 13 -7.25 -14.20 -19.21
CA MET A 13 -7.51 -13.12 -20.17
C MET A 13 -8.61 -12.19 -19.68
N GLN A 14 -9.72 -12.75 -19.19
CA GLN A 14 -10.82 -11.96 -18.64
C GLN A 14 -10.36 -11.11 -17.44
N LYS A 15 -9.54 -11.65 -16.52
CA LYS A 15 -8.96 -10.85 -15.43
C LYS A 15 -8.06 -9.74 -15.95
N LEU A 16 -7.24 -10.00 -16.97
CA LEU A 16 -6.37 -9.00 -17.57
C LEU A 16 -7.18 -7.86 -18.23
N MET A 17 -8.30 -8.18 -18.86
CA MET A 17 -9.17 -7.21 -19.54
C MET A 17 -10.05 -6.40 -18.58
N LEU A 18 -10.47 -6.97 -17.45
CA LEU A 18 -11.33 -6.31 -16.46
C LEU A 18 -10.57 -5.46 -15.45
N HIS A 19 -9.24 -5.59 -15.36
CA HIS A 19 -8.44 -4.80 -14.44
C HIS A 19 -8.16 -3.40 -15.01
N ASP A 20 -8.29 -2.37 -14.19
CA ASP A 20 -8.15 -0.97 -14.61
C ASP A 20 -6.68 -0.51 -14.80
N TRP A 21 -5.71 -1.36 -14.43
CA TRP A 21 -4.26 -1.11 -14.55
C TRP A 21 -3.84 0.29 -14.06
N PRO A 22 -4.09 0.63 -12.77
CA PRO A 22 -3.78 1.96 -12.23
C PRO A 22 -2.29 2.32 -12.34
N GLY A 23 -1.39 1.34 -12.45
CA GLY A 23 0.05 1.51 -12.67
C GLY A 23 0.48 1.70 -14.13
N ASN A 24 -0.46 1.88 -15.06
CA ASN A 24 -0.27 1.95 -16.52
C ASN A 24 0.25 0.63 -17.14
N VAL A 25 0.61 0.66 -18.43
CA VAL A 25 1.10 -0.49 -19.22
C VAL A 25 2.27 -1.24 -18.54
N ARG A 26 3.09 -0.57 -17.74
CA ARG A 26 4.18 -1.22 -16.98
C ARG A 26 3.67 -2.21 -15.94
N GLU A 27 2.50 -1.98 -15.34
CA GLU A 27 1.89 -2.92 -14.40
C GLU A 27 1.42 -4.20 -15.12
N LEU A 28 0.83 -4.03 -16.31
CA LEU A 28 0.48 -5.14 -17.19
C LEU A 28 1.72 -5.93 -17.60
N GLU A 29 2.79 -5.26 -18.04
CA GLU A 29 4.06 -5.88 -18.41
C GLU A 29 4.65 -6.69 -17.25
N ASN A 30 4.77 -6.10 -16.06
CA ASN A 30 5.30 -6.78 -14.88
C ASN A 30 4.45 -8.00 -14.47
N THR A 31 3.14 -7.88 -14.58
CA THR A 31 2.20 -8.97 -14.26
C THR A 31 2.35 -10.13 -15.24
N ILE A 32 2.50 -9.83 -16.54
CA ILE A 32 2.75 -10.84 -17.58
C ILE A 32 4.15 -11.46 -17.39
N GLU A 33 5.18 -10.66 -17.14
CA GLU A 33 6.55 -11.14 -16.92
C GLU A 33 6.60 -12.09 -15.72
N TYR A 34 5.99 -11.69 -14.60
CA TYR A 34 5.84 -12.55 -13.43
C TYR A 34 5.12 -13.85 -13.77
N ALA A 35 3.96 -13.78 -14.45
CA ALA A 35 3.18 -14.95 -14.79
C ALA A 35 3.95 -15.94 -15.70
N VAL A 36 4.75 -15.43 -16.64
CA VAL A 36 5.63 -16.24 -17.51
C VAL A 36 6.78 -16.89 -16.72
N VAL A 37 7.34 -16.18 -15.74
CA VAL A 37 8.42 -16.74 -14.90
C VAL A 37 7.89 -17.84 -13.99
N VAL A 38 6.76 -17.58 -13.32
CA VAL A 38 6.18 -18.45 -12.28
C VAL A 38 5.41 -19.61 -12.85
N THR A 39 4.85 -19.51 -14.07
CA THR A 39 4.10 -20.63 -14.64
C THR A 39 4.96 -21.89 -14.74
N HIS A 40 4.40 -22.99 -14.25
CA HIS A 40 4.96 -24.33 -14.35
C HIS A 40 4.34 -25.13 -15.51
N GLN A 41 3.33 -24.56 -16.17
CA GLN A 41 2.58 -25.14 -17.28
C GLN A 41 2.69 -24.26 -18.52
N ASN A 42 2.33 -24.79 -19.69
CA ASN A 42 2.36 -24.02 -20.93
C ASN A 42 1.28 -22.92 -20.97
N TRP A 43 0.25 -23.00 -20.13
CA TRP A 43 -0.85 -22.04 -20.10
C TRP A 43 -0.83 -21.23 -18.80
N ILE A 44 -0.96 -19.91 -18.92
CA ILE A 44 -1.09 -19.02 -17.76
C ILE A 44 -2.54 -19.03 -17.27
N THR A 45 -2.71 -19.47 -16.03
CA THR A 45 -3.99 -19.55 -15.32
C THR A 45 -4.28 -18.25 -14.55
N ASP A 46 -5.55 -18.04 -14.22
CA ASP A 46 -6.03 -16.79 -13.62
C ASP A 46 -5.52 -16.56 -12.19
N ASP A 47 -5.05 -17.62 -11.53
CA ASP A 47 -4.43 -17.53 -10.22
C ASP A 47 -3.06 -16.86 -10.27
N LEU A 48 -2.36 -16.86 -11.41
CA LEU A 48 -1.08 -16.17 -11.58
C LEU A 48 -1.23 -14.68 -11.93
N ILE A 49 -2.45 -14.26 -12.29
CA ILE A 49 -2.80 -12.89 -12.64
C ILE A 49 -3.19 -12.13 -11.37
N LEU A 50 -2.59 -10.95 -11.15
CA LEU A 50 -2.81 -10.08 -9.97
C LEU A 50 -2.35 -10.68 -8.62
N ARG A 51 -1.53 -11.73 -8.63
CA ARG A 51 -0.81 -12.25 -7.44
C ARG A 51 0.39 -11.40 -7.02
N THR A 52 0.60 -10.26 -7.67
CA THR A 52 1.58 -9.27 -7.21
C THR A 52 1.10 -8.72 -5.86
N GLU A 53 1.57 -9.33 -4.78
CA GLU A 53 1.45 -8.87 -3.38
C GLU A 53 2.20 -7.54 -3.14
N GLY A 54 2.02 -6.58 -4.04
CA GLY A 54 2.77 -5.34 -4.06
C GLY A 54 2.19 -4.26 -4.98
N SER A 55 0.97 -4.41 -5.52
CA SER A 55 0.22 -3.25 -6.02
C SER A 55 -0.42 -2.55 -4.83
N ALA A 56 0.41 -1.93 -3.98
CA ALA A 56 0.00 -0.67 -3.41
C ALA A 56 -0.31 0.19 -4.63
N SER A 57 -1.61 0.45 -4.85
CA SER A 57 -2.10 1.45 -5.80
C SER A 57 -1.10 2.59 -5.82
N ARG A 58 -0.32 2.71 -6.90
CA ARG A 58 0.61 3.84 -7.01
C ARG A 58 -0.27 5.04 -7.28
N GLU A 59 -0.75 5.62 -6.18
CA GLU A 59 -1.27 6.97 -6.19
C GLU A 59 -0.30 7.83 -7.01
N PRO A 60 -0.81 8.76 -7.84
CA PRO A 60 0.05 9.65 -8.60
C PRO A 60 1.12 10.22 -7.68
N VAL A 61 2.38 10.26 -8.16
CA VAL A 61 3.52 10.68 -7.34
C VAL A 61 3.25 12.10 -6.84
N LYS A 62 2.78 12.20 -5.59
CA LYS A 62 2.51 13.46 -4.93
C LYS A 62 3.83 14.22 -4.77
N PRO A 63 3.84 15.57 -4.82
CA PRO A 63 5.02 16.34 -4.45
C PRO A 63 5.61 15.83 -3.12
N LEU A 64 6.94 15.77 -3.00
CA LEU A 64 7.63 15.18 -1.84
C LEU A 64 7.09 15.69 -0.50
N ARG A 65 6.72 16.97 -0.46
CA ARG A 65 6.12 17.60 0.72
C ARG A 65 4.77 16.97 1.08
N GLU A 66 3.86 16.83 0.13
CA GLU A 66 2.54 16.24 0.34
C GLU A 66 2.61 14.74 0.66
N ALA A 67 3.52 14.02 0.01
CA ALA A 67 3.78 12.62 0.33
C ALA A 67 4.27 12.44 1.77
N LYS A 68 5.19 13.30 2.24
CA LYS A 68 5.64 13.30 3.63
C LYS A 68 4.53 13.68 4.60
N ASP A 69 3.74 14.70 4.28
CA ASP A 69 2.67 15.17 5.16
C ASP A 69 1.56 14.12 5.30
N SER A 70 1.15 13.46 4.21
CA SER A 70 0.16 12.38 4.25
C SER A 70 0.67 11.16 5.04
N PHE A 71 1.89 10.70 4.76
CA PHE A 71 2.52 9.63 5.51
C PHE A 71 2.64 9.94 7.01
N GLU A 72 3.10 11.16 7.35
CA GLU A 72 3.26 11.60 8.74
C GLU A 72 1.91 11.63 9.46
N ARG A 73 0.85 12.13 8.81
CA ARG A 73 -0.51 12.11 9.35
C ARG A 73 -0.99 10.68 9.64
N GLU A 74 -0.89 9.79 8.67
CA GLU A 74 -1.32 8.40 8.84
C GLU A 74 -0.54 7.67 9.92
N TYR A 75 0.77 7.90 9.98
CA TYR A 75 1.62 7.35 11.02
C TYR A 75 1.15 7.78 12.41
N LEU A 76 0.85 9.06 12.60
CA LEU A 76 0.36 9.59 13.88
C LEU A 76 -1.01 9.02 14.27
N ILE A 77 -1.92 8.86 13.30
CA ILE A 77 -3.24 8.23 13.52
C ILE A 77 -3.05 6.80 14.03
N ARG A 78 -2.33 5.95 13.27
CA ARG A 78 -2.09 4.56 13.64
C ARG A 78 -1.44 4.43 15.01
N LEU A 79 -0.52 5.34 15.32
CA LEU A 79 0.18 5.33 16.59
C LEU A 79 -0.72 5.72 17.77
N LEU A 80 -1.59 6.71 17.57
CA LEU A 80 -2.59 7.11 18.56
C LEU A 80 -3.65 6.02 18.77
N GLU A 81 -4.07 5.33 17.72
CA GLU A 81 -4.98 4.18 17.81
C GLU A 81 -4.36 3.03 18.60
N LEU A 82 -3.11 2.69 18.30
CA LEU A 82 -2.36 1.64 18.99
C LEU A 82 -2.20 1.95 20.49
N CYS A 83 -1.94 3.21 20.83
CA CYS A 83 -1.77 3.66 22.20
C CYS A 83 -3.08 4.11 22.89
N GLY A 84 -4.24 3.95 22.24
CA GLY A 84 -5.54 4.37 22.80
C GLY A 84 -5.60 5.85 23.21
N GLY A 85 -4.94 6.73 22.47
CA GLY A 85 -4.85 8.16 22.78
C GLY A 85 -3.80 8.53 23.85
N ASN A 86 -2.93 7.60 24.28
CA ASN A 86 -1.83 7.91 25.20
C ASN A 86 -0.65 8.58 24.46
N VAL A 87 -0.63 9.91 24.48
CA VAL A 87 0.41 10.72 23.83
C VAL A 87 1.82 10.44 24.35
N SER A 88 1.97 10.15 25.66
CA SER A 88 3.29 9.89 26.24
C SER A 88 3.89 8.60 25.71
N GLU A 89 3.06 7.59 25.47
CA GLU A 89 3.47 6.30 24.94
C GLU A 89 3.72 6.39 23.43
N ALA A 90 2.83 7.04 22.70
CA ALA A 90 3.01 7.32 21.27
C ALA A 90 4.31 8.10 21.00
N ALA A 91 4.61 9.14 21.78
CA ALA A 91 5.85 9.91 21.66
C ALA A 91 7.11 9.05 21.91
N LYS A 92 7.07 8.12 22.88
CA LYS A 92 8.17 7.19 23.14
C LYS A 92 8.41 6.25 21.96
N ILE A 93 7.36 5.67 21.38
CA ILE A 93 7.47 4.79 20.22
C ILE A 93 8.00 5.56 19.00
N ALA A 94 7.51 6.79 18.79
CA ALA A 94 7.99 7.69 17.74
C ALA A 94 9.40 8.23 18.00
N ARG A 95 10.00 7.96 19.17
CA ARG A 95 11.28 8.52 19.64
C ARG A 95 11.33 10.04 19.52
N LYS A 96 10.24 10.70 19.88
CA LYS A 96 10.09 12.17 19.90
C LYS A 96 9.83 12.65 21.31
N TYR A 97 10.23 13.89 21.58
CA TYR A 97 9.81 14.55 22.81
C TYR A 97 8.30 14.80 22.78
N ARG A 98 7.68 14.78 23.95
CA ARG A 98 6.22 14.95 24.06
C ARG A 98 5.75 16.30 23.50
N ALA A 99 6.53 17.36 23.67
CA ALA A 99 6.24 18.68 23.11
C ALA A 99 6.23 18.66 21.57
N ASP A 100 7.27 18.09 20.96
CA ASP A 100 7.37 17.92 19.50
C ASP A 100 6.21 17.09 18.94
N PHE A 101 5.82 16.05 19.68
CA PHE A 101 4.68 15.22 19.30
C PHE A 101 3.37 16.02 19.29
N TYR A 102 3.12 16.88 20.28
CA TYR A 102 1.96 17.80 20.24
C TYR A 102 2.02 18.79 19.08
N HIS A 103 3.21 19.28 18.72
CA HIS A 103 3.38 20.12 17.53
C HIS A 103 3.02 19.37 16.25
N LEU A 104 3.44 18.11 16.11
CA LEU A 104 3.08 17.25 14.98
C LEU A 104 1.56 17.02 14.91
N LEU A 105 0.91 16.72 16.04
CA LEU A 105 -0.55 16.57 16.09
C LEU A 105 -1.27 17.85 15.68
N LYS A 106 -0.80 19.01 16.14
CA LYS A 106 -1.38 20.31 15.77
C LYS A 106 -1.19 20.62 14.28
N LYS A 107 0.01 20.36 13.74
CA LYS A 107 0.33 20.50 12.30
C LYS A 107 -0.67 19.71 11.45
N HIS A 108 -0.96 18.49 11.88
CA HIS A 108 -1.89 17.58 11.20
C HIS A 108 -3.33 17.70 11.69
N GLN A 109 -3.68 18.67 12.53
CA GLN A 109 -5.06 18.87 13.01
C GLN A 109 -5.68 17.60 13.66
N LEU A 110 -4.86 16.78 14.31
CA LEU A 110 -5.28 15.57 15.02
C LEU A 110 -5.58 15.91 16.48
N ARG A 111 -6.73 15.46 16.98
CA ARG A 111 -7.10 15.62 18.39
C ARG A 111 -7.00 14.30 19.10
N VAL A 112 -6.30 14.30 20.23
CA VAL A 112 -6.09 13.10 21.06
C VAL A 112 -7.43 12.54 21.58
N GLY A 113 -8.42 13.40 21.80
CA GLY A 113 -9.76 13.00 22.27
C GLY A 113 -10.46 12.00 21.36
N ASP A 114 -10.20 12.07 20.05
CA ASP A 114 -10.83 11.21 19.05
C ASP A 114 -10.34 9.74 19.15
N PHE A 115 -9.20 9.52 19.81
CA PHE A 115 -8.55 8.21 19.92
C PHE A 115 -8.61 7.61 21.33
N LYS A 116 -9.17 8.35 22.30
CA LYS A 116 -9.40 7.80 23.63
C LYS A 116 -10.60 6.87 23.57
N LYS A 117 -10.39 5.58 23.84
CA LYS A 117 -11.51 4.65 24.06
C LYS A 117 -12.32 5.16 25.24
N THR A 118 -13.51 5.68 24.98
CA THR A 118 -14.53 5.90 26.00
C THR A 118 -14.82 4.53 26.63
N SER A 119 -14.33 4.32 27.86
CA SER A 119 -14.83 3.26 28.73
C SER A 119 -16.12 3.73 29.40
#